data_AF-A0A832U7M6-F1
#
_entry.id   AF-A0A832U7M6-F1
#
_cell.length_a   1.000
_cell.length_b   1.000
_cell.length_c   1.000
_cell.angle_alpha   90.00
_cell.angle_beta   90.00
_cell.angle_gamma   90.00
#
_symmetry.space_group_name_H-M   'P 1'
#
loop_
_entity.id
_entity.type
_entity.pdbx_description
1 polymer ?
#
loop_
_entity_poly.entity_id
_entity_poly.type
_entity_poly.pdbx_seq_one_letter_code
_entity_poly.pdbx_strand_id
1 'polypeptide(L)' 'MKAYHDQHFLIDTHAISRIADLADVQDRQVLEVGPGNGALTRALLDRGAKVHA' A
#
# COMPACT_ATOMS: atom_id res chain seq x y z
N MET A 1 23.77 10.28 -3.91
CA MET A 1 23.75 9.06 -3.08
C MET A 1 22.68 8.14 -3.65
N LYS A 2 23.03 6.92 -4.04
CA LYS A 2 22.03 5.90 -4.42
C LYS A 2 21.39 5.39 -3.12
N ALA A 3 20.07 5.44 -2.99
CA ALA A 3 19.41 4.85 -1.83
C ALA A 3 19.76 3.36 -1.78
N TYR A 4 20.14 2.83 -0.61
CA TYR A 4 20.67 1.47 -0.44
C TYR A 4 19.74 0.38 -1.02
N HIS A 5 18.42 0.65 -1.08
CA HIS A 5 17.39 -0.22 -1.64
C HIS A 5 16.52 0.43 -2.74
N ASP A 6 16.92 1.58 -3.31
CA ASP A 6 16.12 2.33 -4.30
C ASP A 6 14.68 2.64 -3.82
N GLN A 7 14.53 2.96 -2.54
CA GLN A 7 13.24 3.19 -1.91
C GLN A 7 12.66 4.55 -2.31
N HIS A 8 11.57 4.51 -3.06
CA HIS A 8 10.73 5.66 -3.37
C HIS A 8 9.35 5.47 -2.72
N PHE A 9 8.98 6.37 -1.81
CA PHE A 9 7.74 6.24 -1.06
C PHE A 9 6.57 6.95 -1.75
N LEU A 10 5.38 6.34 -1.70
CA LEU A 10 4.15 6.98 -2.11
C LEU A 10 3.82 8.13 -1.16
N ILE A 11 3.70 9.34 -1.71
CA ILE A 11 3.34 10.56 -0.96
C ILE A 11 2.03 11.20 -1.44
N ASP A 12 1.57 10.86 -2.66
CA ASP A 12 0.34 11.38 -3.23
C ASP A 12 -0.86 10.52 -2.81
N THR A 13 -1.75 11.13 -2.02
CA THR A 13 -2.95 10.49 -1.48
C THR A 13 -3.94 10.07 -2.56
N HIS A 14 -4.02 10.79 -3.67
CA HIS A 14 -4.87 10.40 -4.80
C HIS A 14 -4.32 9.15 -5.50
N ALA A 15 -3.01 9.09 -5.72
CA ALA A 15 -2.38 7.91 -6.28
C ALA A 15 -2.57 6.68 -5.37
N ILE A 16 -2.38 6.86 -4.05
CA ILE A 16 -2.59 5.80 -3.05
C ILE A 16 -4.04 5.30 -3.09
N SER A 17 -5.03 6.20 -3.06
CA SER A 17 -6.44 5.80 -3.13
C SER A 17 -6.74 5.04 -4.41
N ARG A 18 -6.32 5.56 -5.56
CA ARG A 18 -6.55 4.89 -6.84
C ARG A 18 -5.99 3.47 -6.87
N ILE A 19 -4.78 3.25 -6.35
CA ILE A 19 -4.19 1.92 -6.28
C ILE A 19 -5.04 0.99 -5.40
N ALA A 20 -5.40 1.45 -4.21
CA ALA A 20 -6.20 0.68 -3.26
C ALA A 20 -7.64 0.42 -3.75
N ASP A 21 -8.16 1.24 -4.67
CA ASP A 21 -9.47 1.10 -5.32
C ASP A 21 -9.45 0.22 -6.58
N LEU A 22 -8.28 -0.22 -7.07
CA LEU A 22 -8.18 -1.04 -8.30
C LEU A 22 -8.87 -2.41 -8.16
N ALA A 23 -9.05 -2.89 -6.94
CA ALA A 23 -9.73 -4.13 -6.64
C ALA A 23 -10.58 -3.98 -5.38
N ASP A 24 -11.70 -4.69 -5.33
CA ASP A 24 -12.41 -4.88 -4.07
C ASP A 24 -11.61 -5.83 -3.16
N VAL A 25 -11.17 -5.30 -2.03
CA VAL A 25 -10.29 -5.95 -1.06
C VAL A 25 -10.96 -6.22 0.28
N GLN A 26 -12.25 -5.87 0.43
CA GLN A 26 -12.95 -6.05 1.70
C GLN A 26 -12.94 -7.52 2.13
N ASP A 27 -12.51 -7.76 3.38
CA ASP A 27 -12.37 -9.09 4.00
C ASP A 27 -11.38 -10.06 3.33
N ARG A 28 -10.65 -9.60 2.30
CA ARG A 28 -9.68 -10.41 1.56
C ARG A 28 -8.31 -10.38 2.23
N GLN A 29 -7.57 -11.48 2.10
CA GLN A 29 -6.15 -11.50 2.45
C GLN A 29 -5.32 -10.87 1.33
N VAL A 30 -4.51 -9.89 1.69
CA VAL A 30 -3.65 -9.17 0.75
C VAL A 30 -2.20 -9.30 1.21
N LEU A 31 -1.33 -9.74 0.31
CA LEU A 31 0.11 -9.70 0.51
C LEU A 31 0.64 -8.40 -0.11
N GLU A 32 1.22 -7.53 0.71
CA GLU A 32 1.94 -6.34 0.27
C GLU A 32 3.44 -6.63 0.29
N VAL A 33 4.14 -6.31 -0.80
CA VAL A 33 5.59 -6.47 -0.88
C VAL A 33 6.22 -5.09 -0.92
N GLY A 34 7.11 -4.82 0.04
CA GLY A 34 7.77 -3.53 0.17
C GLY A 34 6.82 -2.42 0.68
N PRO A 35 6.23 -2.56 1.88
CA PRO A 35 5.28 -1.59 2.42
C PRO A 35 5.88 -0.20 2.64
N GLY A 36 7.21 -0.10 2.74
CA GLY A 36 7.91 1.16 2.97
C GLY A 36 7.42 1.84 4.26
N ASN A 37 6.91 3.06 4.13
CA ASN A 37 6.34 3.81 5.26
C ASN A 37 4.87 3.46 5.57
N GLY A 38 4.30 2.45 4.90
CA GLY A 38 2.96 1.95 5.17
C GLY A 38 1.82 2.78 4.56
N ALA A 39 2.11 3.65 3.60
CA ALA A 39 1.11 4.53 2.98
C ALA A 39 0.01 3.73 2.25
N LEU A 40 0.41 2.71 1.47
CA LEU A 40 -0.53 1.82 0.80
C LEU A 40 -1.14 0.80 1.78
N THR A 41 -0.32 0.24 2.69
CA THR A 41 -0.79 -0.63 3.78
C THR A 41 -1.99 -0.02 4.51
N ARG A 42 -1.90 1.26 4.90
CA ARG A 42 -2.98 1.95 5.61
C ARG A 42 -4.23 2.05 4.75
N ALA A 43 -4.10 2.44 3.49
CA ALA A 43 -5.22 2.57 2.58
C ALA A 43 -5.93 1.22 2.29
N LEU A 44 -5.19 0.11 2.27
CA LEU A 44 -5.75 -1.24 2.14
C LEU A 44 -6.48 -1.67 3.42
N LEU A 45 -5.90 -1.42 4.60
CA LEU A 45 -6.54 -1.71 5.89
C LEU A 45 -7.84 -0.90 6.07
N ASP A 46 -7.85 0.37 5.68
CA ASP A 46 -9.04 1.24 5.76
C ASP A 46 -10.17 0.75 4.84
N ARG A 47 -9.85 -0.06 3.80
CA ARG A 47 -10.82 -0.74 2.92
C ARG A 47 -11.25 -2.13 3.43
N GLY A 48 -10.83 -2.50 4.63
CA GLY A 48 -11.19 -3.78 5.25
C GLY A 48 -10.36 -4.97 4.78
N ALA A 49 -9.21 -4.74 4.12
CA ALA A 49 -8.29 -5.82 3.79
C ALA A 49 -7.61 -6.40 5.04
N LYS A 50 -7.27 -7.69 5.00
CA LYS A 50 -6.39 -8.36 5.97
C LYS A 50 -4.99 -8.42 5.36
N VAL A 51 -4.17 -7.42 5.67
CA VAL A 51 -2.87 -7.23 5.02
C VAL A 51 -1.76 -7.99 5.76
N HIS A 52 -0.96 -8.74 5.01
CA HIS A 52 0.36 -9.23 5.40
C HIS A 52 1.38 -8.45 4.58
N ALA A 53 2.30 -7.75 5.24
CA ALA A 53 3.22 -6.80 4.61
C ALA A 53 4.68 -7.06 5.00
#